data_AF-A0A7I7RSJ0-F1
#
_entry.id   AF-A0A7I7RSJ0-F1
#
_cell.length_a   1.000
_cell.length_b   1.000
_cell.length_c   1.000
_cell.angle_alpha   90.00
_cell.angle_beta   90.00
_cell.angle_gamma   90.00
#
_symmetry.space_group_name_H-M   'P 1'
#
loop_
_entity.id
_entity.type
_entity.pdbx_description
1 polymer ?
#
loop_
_entity_poly.entity_id
_entity_poly.type
_entity_poly.pdbx_seq_one_letter_code
_entity_poly.pdbx_strand_id
1 'polypeptide(L)' 'MKKFGIASMVAGALTAGLLGFAGPAQADIGHHGWVIITQPNVYVPHVDTTVHH' A
#
# COMPACT_ATOMS: atom_id res chain seq x y z
N MET A 1 4.91 30.53 31.85
CA MET A 1 4.50 30.73 30.44
C MET A 1 5.65 30.60 29.42
N LYS A 2 6.86 31.16 29.65
CA LYS A 2 8.00 31.04 28.69
C LYS A 2 8.44 29.60 28.32
N LYS A 3 8.21 28.63 29.22
CA LYS A 3 8.56 27.21 29.01
C LYS A 3 7.65 26.50 27.98
N PHE A 4 6.45 27.03 27.75
CA PHE A 4 5.49 26.43 26.82
C PHE A 4 5.88 26.64 25.35
N GLY A 5 6.53 27.76 25.01
CA GLY A 5 6.97 28.02 23.64
C GLY A 5 8.03 27.03 23.13
N ILE A 6 8.98 26.67 24.00
CA ILE A 6 9.99 25.66 23.66
C ILE A 6 9.34 24.28 23.54
N ALA A 7 8.45 23.93 24.48
CA ALA A 7 7.73 22.66 24.43
C ALA A 7 6.88 22.51 23.17
N SER A 8 6.18 23.57 22.74
CA SER A 8 5.38 23.55 21.50
C SER A 8 6.24 23.45 20.24
N MET A 9 7.42 24.09 20.21
CA MET A 9 8.34 23.96 19.08
C MET A 9 8.88 22.53 18.96
N VAL A 10 9.30 21.94 20.09
CA VAL A 10 9.80 20.56 20.11
C VAL A 10 8.69 19.59 19.69
N ALA A 11 7.49 19.73 20.25
CA ALA A 11 6.35 18.89 19.89
C ALA A 11 5.96 19.04 18.41
N GLY A 12 6.00 20.26 17.88
CA GLY A 12 5.74 20.55 16.46
C GLY A 12 6.79 19.92 15.55
N ALA A 13 8.08 20.07 15.87
CA ALA A 13 9.17 19.47 15.11
C ALA A 13 9.11 17.93 15.14
N LEU A 14 8.80 17.35 16.29
CA LEU A 14 8.68 15.90 16.44
C LEU A 14 7.48 15.36 15.62
N THR A 15 6.35 16.05 15.66
CA THR A 15 5.15 15.68 14.89
C THR A 15 5.41 15.78 13.38
N ALA A 16 6.04 16.86 12.92
CA ALA A 16 6.43 17.03 11.53
C ALA A 16 7.44 15.96 11.08
N GLY A 17 8.39 15.60 11.94
CA GLY A 17 9.30 14.48 11.72
C GLY A 17 8.55 13.15 11.58
N LEU A 18 7.68 12.82 12.54
CA LEU A 18 6.90 11.58 12.50
C LEU A 18 6.00 11.49 11.28
N LEU A 19 5.37 12.58 10.86
CA LEU A 19 4.55 12.63 9.64
C LEU A 19 5.40 12.60 8.36
N GLY A 20 6.59 13.20 8.36
CA GLY A 20 7.53 13.17 7.23
C GLY A 20 8.25 11.82 7.08
N PHE A 21 8.43 11.08 8.18
CA PHE A 21 9.00 9.73 8.20
C PHE A 21 7.95 8.62 8.08
N ALA A 22 6.67 8.91 8.29
CA ALA A 22 5.58 7.99 7.98
C ALA A 22 5.51 7.84 6.45
N GLY A 23 6.26 6.85 5.94
CA GLY A 23 6.19 6.44 4.54
C GLY A 23 4.75 6.08 4.15
N PRO A 24 4.46 6.03 2.84
CA PRO A 24 3.13 5.70 2.35
C PRO A 24 2.67 4.37 2.96
N ALA A 25 1.54 4.38 3.66
CA ALA A 25 0.84 3.17 4.07
C ALA A 25 0.36 2.48 2.78
N GLN A 26 1.18 1.57 2.27
CA GLN A 26 0.94 0.91 1.00
C GLN A 26 -0.28 0.00 1.15
N ALA A 27 -1.41 0.39 0.57
CA ALA A 27 -2.50 -0.52 0.27
C ALA A 27 -1.93 -1.65 -0.60
N ASP A 28 -2.22 -2.91 -0.25
CA ASP A 28 -1.52 -4.11 -0.71
C ASP A 28 -1.04 -4.05 -2.18
N ILE A 29 0.27 -3.81 -2.35
CA ILE A 29 0.98 -3.98 -3.64
C ILE A 29 1.44 -5.43 -3.81
N GLY A 30 1.27 -6.27 -2.79
CA GLY A 30 1.68 -7.67 -2.79
C GLY A 30 1.08 -8.43 -3.95
N HIS A 31 -0.17 -8.15 -4.33
CA HIS A 31 -0.78 -8.77 -5.52
C HIS A 31 -0.05 -8.39 -6.83
N HIS A 32 0.26 -7.11 -7.06
CA HIS A 32 1.02 -6.69 -8.24
C HIS A 32 2.43 -7.29 -8.26
N GLY A 33 3.10 -7.33 -7.11
CA GLY A 33 4.40 -7.99 -6.97
C GLY A 33 4.31 -9.49 -7.29
N TRP A 34 3.31 -10.18 -6.75
CA TRP A 34 3.07 -11.59 -7.02
C TRP A 34 2.81 -11.87 -8.51
N VAL A 35 1.98 -11.07 -9.19
CA VAL A 35 1.72 -11.21 -10.64
C VAL A 35 3.01 -11.03 -11.45
N ILE A 36 3.80 -10.00 -11.16
CA ILE A 36 5.03 -9.68 -11.91
C ILE A 36 6.11 -10.74 -11.68
N ILE A 37 6.30 -11.19 -10.44
CA ILE A 37 7.37 -12.14 -10.08
C ILE A 37 7.01 -13.56 -10.51
N THR A 38 5.75 -13.96 -10.32
CA THR A 38 5.32 -15.34 -10.52
C THR A 38 4.93 -15.61 -11.96
N GLN A 39 4.45 -14.59 -12.69
CA GLN A 39 3.95 -14.69 -14.07
C GLN A 39 3.10 -15.96 -14.32
N PRO A 40 2.06 -16.19 -13.51
CA PRO A 40 1.33 -17.45 -13.57
C PRO A 40 0.66 -17.61 -14.94
N ASN A 41 0.97 -18.71 -15.62
CA ASN A 41 0.27 -19.14 -16.83
C ASN A 41 -0.59 -20.35 -16.48
N VAL A 42 -1.88 -20.28 -16.82
CA VAL A 42 -2.82 -21.38 -16.61
C VAL A 42 -3.52 -21.66 -17.93
N TYR A 43 -3.45 -22.92 -18.37
CA TYR A 43 -4.25 -23.40 -19.49
C TYR A 43 -5.66 -23.71 -19.00
N VAL A 44 -6.65 -23.02 -19.56
CA VAL A 44 -8.07 -23.28 -19.29
C VAL A 44 -8.67 -23.90 -20.55
N PRO A 45 -9.07 -25.18 -20.53
CA PRO A 45 -9.72 -25.80 -21.67
C PRO A 45 -11.05 -25.12 -21.97
N HIS A 46 -11.31 -24.88 -23.25
CA HIS A 46 -12.58 -24.32 -23.69
C HIS A 46 -13.68 -25.38 -23.55
N VAL A 47 -14.78 -25.01 -22.89
CA VAL A 47 -16.00 -25.82 -22.83
C VAL A 47 -16.92 -25.35 -23.93
N ASP A 48 -17.47 -26.29 -24.70
CA ASP A 48 -18.48 -26.01 -25.71
C ASP A 48 -19.73 -25.39 -25.05
N THR A 49 -20.04 -24.15 -25.39
CA THR A 49 -21.21 -23.43 -24.88
C THR A 49 -22.35 -23.38 -25.89
N THR A 50 -22.29 -24.19 -26.95
CA THR A 50 -23.35 -24.25 -27.95
C THR A 50 -24.56 -25.06 -27.46
N VAL A 51 -25.73 -24.72 -27.96
CA VAL A 51 -26.96 -25.46 -27.65
C VAL A 51 -27.02 -26.68 -28.56
N HIS A 52 -27.12 -27.88 -27.97
CA HIS A 52 -27.33 -29.12 -28.69
C HIS A 52 -28.84 -29.41 -28.74
N HIS A 53 -29.37 -29.65 -29.94
CA HIS A 53 -30.79 -29.85 -30.22
C HIS A 53 -31.05 -31.22 -30.83
#